data_AF-A0A1B8WK35-F1
#
_entry.id   AF-A0A1B8WK35-F1
#
_cell.length_a   1.000
_cell.length_b   1.000
_cell.length_c   1.000
_cell.angle_alpha   90.00
_cell.angle_beta   90.00
_cell.angle_gamma   90.00
#
_symmetry.space_group_name_H-M   'P 1'
#
loop_
_entity.id
_entity.type
_entity.pdbx_description
1 polymer ?
#
loop_
_entity_poly.entity_id
_entity_poly.type
_entity_poly.pdbx_seq_one_letter_code
_entity_poly.pdbx_strand_id
1 'polypeptide(L)'
;MPFTLSHPLFAAPLKKGIPSLSLTGLILGSMAPDLEYFIAMQPFRSIGHSFSGFFLLALPICVALAFAFHRIIKPALPAMLPNARGVNQFAAYLNRPWKMATTAERLFFLLSLFIGFYSHVFLDHFTHSSGYFVLRLPVLQSMIFGDHVYHILQLSLSVLGAFVPGLYFMYSYLNWYKKRDRNKKHNYSRGFYLQWGLAISITFVLFLGKLLFSGNFFSISIWVVAPITSAFVGLYVTAMLQMAVQSRQKRLGILYALLLLVIIVGYKLFFYQSEFSITVWVVYHWILSAVIVASTYLSRGRSKSN
;
A
#
# COMPACT_ATOMS: atom_id res chain seq x y z
N MET A 1 8.76 13.72 2.88
CA MET A 1 9.94 12.82 2.87
C MET A 1 9.93 12.04 1.56
N PRO A 2 11.06 11.82 0.85
CA PRO A 2 11.05 11.26 -0.51
C PRO A 2 10.54 9.80 -0.57
N PHE A 3 10.63 9.08 0.55
CA PHE A 3 10.18 7.69 0.63
C PHE A 3 8.87 7.57 1.42
N THR A 4 7.76 7.39 0.71
CA THR A 4 6.40 7.29 1.29
C THR A 4 6.29 6.22 2.37
N LEU A 5 6.96 5.07 2.21
CA LEU A 5 6.90 3.96 3.17
C LEU A 5 7.62 4.25 4.50
N SER A 6 8.29 5.40 4.63
CA SER A 6 8.90 5.86 5.89
C SER A 6 7.90 6.53 6.83
N HIS A 7 6.86 7.18 6.29
CA HIS A 7 5.88 7.93 7.07
C HIS A 7 5.17 7.12 8.17
N PRO A 8 4.85 5.82 7.98
CA PRO A 8 4.23 5.00 9.01
C PRO A 8 4.95 5.00 10.35
N LEU A 9 6.29 5.16 10.40
CA LEU A 9 7.02 5.22 11.67
C LEU A 9 6.54 6.36 12.58
N PHE A 10 6.10 7.47 12.01
CA PHE A 10 5.75 8.67 12.76
C PHE A 10 4.26 8.72 13.15
N ALA A 11 3.43 7.84 12.57
CA ALA A 11 2.02 7.71 12.92
C ALA A 11 1.75 6.47 13.79
N ALA A 12 2.33 5.32 13.43
CA ALA A 12 2.03 4.03 14.05
C ALA A 12 2.24 3.98 15.59
N PRO A 13 3.27 4.62 16.18
CA PRO A 13 3.48 4.61 17.63
C PRO A 13 2.32 5.22 18.43
N LEU A 14 1.50 6.09 17.84
CA LEU A 14 0.32 6.68 18.51
C LEU A 14 -0.67 5.61 18.98
N LYS A 15 -0.72 4.46 18.32
CA LYS A 15 -1.53 3.30 18.76
C LYS A 15 -1.17 2.83 20.17
N LYS A 16 0.09 2.98 20.60
CA LYS A 16 0.52 2.57 21.95
C LYS A 16 -0.04 3.51 23.03
N GLY A 17 -0.12 4.81 22.73
CA GLY A 17 -0.69 5.81 23.65
C GLY A 17 -2.22 5.87 23.61
N ILE A 18 -2.83 5.57 22.46
CA ILE A 18 -4.28 5.61 22.25
C ILE A 18 -4.74 4.25 21.68
N PRO A 19 -5.04 3.26 22.55
CA PRO A 19 -5.34 1.89 22.13
C PRO A 19 -6.61 1.74 21.30
N SER A 20 -7.48 2.74 21.20
CA SER A 20 -8.66 2.71 20.33
C SER A 20 -8.33 2.98 18.85
N LEU A 21 -7.22 3.64 18.53
CA LEU A 21 -6.82 3.94 17.15
C LEU A 21 -6.61 2.66 16.34
N SER A 22 -6.79 2.71 15.02
CA SER A 22 -6.49 1.62 14.11
C SER A 22 -5.08 1.77 13.56
N LEU A 23 -4.21 0.78 13.83
CA LEU A 23 -2.86 0.75 13.26
C LEU A 23 -2.89 0.76 11.72
N THR A 24 -3.84 0.05 11.11
CA THR A 24 -4.03 0.06 9.64
C THR A 24 -4.38 1.46 9.14
N GLY A 25 -5.25 2.16 9.86
CA GLY A 25 -5.62 3.54 9.52
C GLY A 25 -4.43 4.49 9.64
N LEU A 26 -3.67 4.42 10.74
CA LEU A 26 -2.48 5.27 10.92
C LEU A 26 -1.46 5.07 9.79
N ILE A 27 -1.16 3.80 9.45
CA ILE A 27 -0.20 3.45 8.39
C ILE A 27 -0.69 3.97 7.04
N LEU A 28 -1.89 3.58 6.61
CA LEU A 28 -2.39 3.95 5.29
C LEU A 28 -2.59 5.45 5.16
N GLY A 29 -3.13 6.10 6.20
CA GLY A 29 -3.29 7.55 6.24
C GLY A 29 -1.97 8.27 6.07
N SER A 30 -0.91 7.83 6.77
CA SER A 30 0.43 8.42 6.68
C SER A 30 1.11 8.25 5.32
N MET A 31 0.64 7.31 4.50
CA MET A 31 1.13 7.12 3.13
C MET A 31 0.25 7.83 2.10
N ALA A 32 -0.96 8.23 2.49
CA ALA A 32 -2.03 8.56 1.57
C ALA A 32 -1.77 9.74 0.62
N PRO A 33 -1.16 10.86 1.07
CA PRO A 33 -0.91 12.00 0.17
C PRO A 33 -0.07 11.64 -1.06
N ASP A 34 0.86 10.70 -0.91
CA ASP A 34 1.76 10.25 -1.96
C ASP A 34 1.20 9.07 -2.78
N LEU A 35 0.03 8.51 -2.42
CA LEU A 35 -0.56 7.40 -3.18
C LEU A 35 -0.87 7.77 -4.63
N GLU A 36 -1.00 9.06 -4.93
CA GLU A 36 -1.11 9.57 -6.30
C GLU A 36 0.06 9.12 -7.18
N TYR A 37 1.29 9.10 -6.65
CA TYR A 37 2.47 8.62 -7.37
C TYR A 37 2.29 7.17 -7.80
N PHE A 38 1.86 6.34 -6.87
CA PHE A 38 1.69 4.91 -7.09
C PHE A 38 0.58 4.63 -8.09
N ILE A 39 -0.56 5.33 -7.98
CA ILE A 39 -1.70 5.17 -8.87
C ILE A 39 -1.38 5.69 -10.28
N ALA A 40 -0.68 6.81 -10.39
CA ALA A 40 -0.22 7.34 -11.68
C ALA A 40 0.95 6.54 -12.29
N MET A 41 1.63 5.75 -11.46
CA MET A 41 2.88 5.03 -11.74
C MET A 41 4.01 5.97 -12.21
N GLN A 42 4.06 7.19 -11.66
CA GLN A 42 5.03 8.24 -11.98
C GLN A 42 4.95 9.37 -10.95
N PRO A 43 5.95 10.28 -10.86
CA PRO A 43 5.78 11.54 -10.14
C PRO A 43 4.57 12.30 -10.68
N PHE A 44 3.63 12.56 -9.80
CA PHE A 44 2.35 13.13 -10.09
C PHE A 44 1.72 13.62 -8.79
N ARG A 45 1.34 14.90 -8.74
CA ARG A 45 0.75 15.52 -7.58
C ARG A 45 -0.42 16.39 -8.04
N SER A 46 -1.60 16.18 -7.47
CA SER A 46 -2.74 17.06 -7.70
C SER A 46 -3.19 17.68 -6.37
N ILE A 47 -4.33 17.26 -5.84
CA ILE A 47 -4.89 17.71 -4.57
C ILE A 47 -4.53 16.79 -3.40
N GLY A 48 -3.70 15.74 -3.57
CA GLY A 48 -3.45 14.70 -2.56
C GLY A 48 -2.98 15.20 -1.19
N HIS A 49 -2.31 16.35 -1.12
CA HIS A 49 -1.87 16.97 0.15
C HIS A 49 -2.87 17.97 0.74
N SER A 50 -4.02 18.20 0.09
CA SER A 50 -5.05 19.13 0.57
C SER A 50 -6.10 18.42 1.44
N PHE A 51 -6.84 19.21 2.20
CA PHE A 51 -7.98 18.71 2.97
C PHE A 51 -9.05 18.08 2.09
N SER A 52 -9.34 18.64 0.91
CA SER A 52 -10.28 18.04 -0.04
C SER A 52 -9.72 16.76 -0.67
N GLY A 53 -8.41 16.70 -0.94
CA GLY A 53 -7.74 15.49 -1.41
C GLY A 53 -7.84 14.33 -0.42
N PHE A 54 -7.89 14.60 0.89
CA PHE A 54 -8.15 13.56 1.88
C PHE A 54 -9.46 12.83 1.60
N PHE A 55 -10.57 13.56 1.45
CA PHE A 55 -11.90 12.95 1.24
C PHE A 55 -12.06 12.38 -0.17
N LEU A 56 -11.56 13.09 -1.18
CA LEU A 56 -11.80 12.77 -2.58
C LEU A 56 -10.87 11.68 -3.13
N LEU A 57 -9.62 11.63 -2.65
CA LEU A 57 -8.58 10.71 -3.16
C LEU A 57 -8.13 9.72 -2.08
N ALA A 58 -7.65 10.20 -0.94
CA ALA A 58 -7.01 9.36 0.08
C ALA A 58 -7.97 8.38 0.75
N LEU A 59 -9.15 8.84 1.14
CA LEU A 59 -10.15 8.05 1.85
C LEU A 59 -10.61 6.81 1.05
N PRO A 60 -11.09 6.93 -0.21
CA PRO A 60 -11.54 5.76 -0.96
C PRO A 60 -10.40 4.77 -1.20
N ILE A 61 -9.20 5.25 -1.57
CA ILE A 61 -8.08 4.35 -1.85
C ILE A 61 -7.57 3.66 -0.58
N CYS A 62 -7.47 4.36 0.54
CA CYS A 62 -7.01 3.76 1.79
C CYS A 62 -7.99 2.71 2.31
N VAL A 63 -9.30 2.95 2.19
CA VAL A 63 -10.31 1.93 2.49
C VAL A 63 -10.10 0.72 1.58
N ALA A 64 -9.97 0.93 0.28
CA ALA A 64 -9.74 -0.15 -0.68
C ALA A 64 -8.47 -0.96 -0.38
N LEU A 65 -7.35 -0.31 -0.09
CA LEU A 65 -6.08 -0.95 0.26
C LEU A 65 -6.17 -1.71 1.59
N ALA A 66 -6.91 -1.20 2.59
CA ALA A 66 -7.15 -1.92 3.83
C ALA A 66 -7.91 -3.23 3.57
N PHE A 67 -8.95 -3.17 2.74
CA PHE A 67 -9.72 -4.35 2.33
C PHE A 67 -8.87 -5.33 1.51
N ALA A 68 -8.14 -4.85 0.50
CA ALA A 68 -7.20 -5.64 -0.30
C ALA A 68 -6.18 -6.37 0.57
N PHE A 69 -5.57 -5.65 1.52
CA PHE A 69 -4.58 -6.23 2.40
C PHE A 69 -5.17 -7.27 3.34
N HIS A 70 -6.20 -6.91 4.13
CA HIS A 70 -6.70 -7.78 5.19
C HIS A 70 -7.57 -8.94 4.69
N ARG A 71 -8.20 -8.83 3.51
CA ARG A 71 -9.10 -9.87 2.98
C ARG A 71 -8.48 -10.71 1.87
N ILE A 72 -7.49 -10.19 1.15
CA ILE A 72 -6.92 -10.90 -0.01
C ILE A 72 -5.44 -11.23 0.23
N ILE A 73 -4.59 -10.22 0.39
CA ILE A 73 -3.13 -10.41 0.47
C ILE A 73 -2.76 -11.19 1.73
N LYS A 74 -3.15 -10.67 2.91
CA LYS A 74 -2.76 -11.23 4.21
C LYS A 74 -3.19 -12.70 4.39
N PRO A 75 -4.39 -13.14 3.98
CA PRO A 75 -4.77 -14.56 4.03
C PRO A 75 -4.07 -15.44 2.98
N ALA A 76 -3.69 -14.89 1.82
CA ALA A 76 -2.99 -15.63 0.76
C ALA A 76 -1.49 -15.83 1.05
N LEU A 77 -0.87 -14.86 1.72
CA LEU A 77 0.58 -14.82 1.99
C LEU A 77 1.19 -16.13 2.51
N PRO A 78 0.60 -16.86 3.49
CA PRO A 78 1.20 -18.09 4.00
C PRO A 78 1.44 -19.15 2.93
N ALA A 79 0.58 -19.22 1.92
CA ALA A 79 0.72 -20.18 0.82
C ALA A 79 1.57 -19.62 -0.34
N MET A 80 1.70 -18.30 -0.45
CA MET A 80 2.61 -17.64 -1.40
C MET A 80 4.05 -17.59 -0.89
N LEU A 81 4.34 -17.84 0.38
CA LEU A 81 5.70 -17.80 0.92
C LEU A 81 6.36 -19.19 0.91
N PRO A 82 7.69 -19.26 0.75
CA PRO A 82 8.39 -20.54 0.74
C PRO A 82 8.33 -21.17 2.12
N ASN A 83 8.35 -22.50 2.16
CA ASN A 83 8.52 -23.25 3.41
C ASN A 83 9.99 -23.31 3.85
N ALA A 84 10.70 -22.18 3.73
CA ALA A 84 12.09 -22.02 4.14
C ALA A 84 12.11 -21.23 5.44
N ARG A 85 12.89 -21.67 6.45
CA ARG A 85 13.06 -20.96 7.73
C ARG A 85 11.73 -20.50 8.40
N GLY A 86 10.62 -21.21 8.15
CA GLY A 86 9.32 -20.91 8.76
C GLY A 86 8.69 -19.56 8.38
N VAL A 87 9.08 -18.88 7.30
CA VAL A 87 8.46 -17.59 6.92
C VAL A 87 6.97 -17.72 6.57
N ASN A 88 6.57 -18.80 5.90
CA ASN A 88 5.16 -19.12 5.66
C ASN A 88 4.35 -19.28 6.97
N GLN A 89 4.91 -19.98 7.96
CA GLN A 89 4.32 -20.16 9.28
C GLN A 89 4.25 -18.84 10.06
N PHE A 90 5.26 -17.98 9.93
CA PHE A 90 5.23 -16.65 10.52
C PHE A 90 4.12 -15.78 9.92
N ALA A 91 3.97 -15.79 8.59
CA ALA A 91 2.87 -15.09 7.93
C ALA A 91 1.50 -15.63 8.39
N ALA A 92 1.36 -16.95 8.57
CA ALA A 92 0.15 -17.54 9.12
C ALA A 92 -0.11 -17.09 10.57
N TYR A 93 0.93 -17.01 11.40
CA TYR A 93 0.86 -16.51 12.76
C TYR A 93 0.40 -15.05 12.84
N LEU A 94 0.84 -14.21 11.90
CA LEU A 94 0.42 -12.81 11.78
C LEU A 94 -0.97 -12.63 11.15
N ASN A 95 -1.53 -13.68 10.54
CA ASN A 95 -2.86 -13.66 9.92
C ASN A 95 -3.99 -13.66 10.97
N ARG A 96 -4.06 -12.58 11.76
CA ARG A 96 -5.13 -12.35 12.73
C ARG A 96 -6.32 -11.65 12.07
N PRO A 97 -7.57 -11.97 12.47
CA PRO A 97 -8.76 -11.30 11.97
C PRO A 97 -8.67 -9.78 12.14
N TRP A 98 -9.00 -9.05 11.10
CA TRP A 98 -9.13 -7.60 11.17
C TRP A 98 -10.53 -7.22 11.66
N LYS A 99 -10.60 -6.57 12.82
CA LYS A 99 -11.86 -6.16 13.45
C LYS A 99 -12.35 -4.83 12.85
N MET A 100 -13.54 -4.86 12.26
CA MET A 100 -14.28 -3.72 11.69
C MET A 100 -15.79 -3.93 11.86
N ALA A 101 -16.20 -4.68 12.90
CA ALA A 101 -17.56 -5.13 13.09
C ALA A 101 -18.45 -4.02 13.66
N THR A 102 -17.93 -3.26 14.61
CA THR A 102 -18.70 -2.21 15.29
C THR A 102 -18.59 -0.86 14.58
N THR A 103 -19.57 0.02 14.79
CA THR A 103 -19.52 1.41 14.29
C THR A 103 -18.36 2.17 14.91
N ALA A 104 -18.05 1.92 16.19
CA ALA A 104 -16.89 2.52 16.86
C ALA A 104 -15.56 2.11 16.21
N GLU A 105 -15.37 0.83 15.88
CA GLU A 105 -14.15 0.36 15.19
C GLU A 105 -13.98 1.03 13.82
N ARG A 106 -15.08 1.18 13.06
CA ARG A 106 -15.08 1.89 11.77
C ARG A 106 -14.73 3.37 11.96
N LEU A 107 -15.31 4.04 12.94
CA LEU A 107 -15.03 5.45 13.23
C LEU A 107 -13.56 5.65 13.64
N PHE A 108 -13.03 4.82 14.54
CA PHE A 108 -11.62 4.89 14.92
C PHE A 108 -10.68 4.57 13.76
N PHE A 109 -11.06 3.71 12.83
CA PHE A 109 -10.31 3.50 11.59
C PHE A 109 -10.25 4.77 10.74
N LEU A 110 -11.38 5.43 10.49
CA LEU A 110 -11.44 6.67 9.72
C LEU A 110 -10.68 7.82 10.41
N LEU A 111 -10.84 7.95 11.74
CA LEU A 111 -10.08 8.92 12.53
C LEU A 111 -8.57 8.66 12.45
N SER A 112 -8.17 7.38 12.49
CA SER A 112 -6.76 7.00 12.37
C SER A 112 -6.20 7.28 10.98
N LEU A 113 -6.99 7.10 9.91
CA LEU A 113 -6.62 7.52 8.56
C LEU A 113 -6.35 9.02 8.52
N PHE A 114 -7.25 9.82 9.09
CA PHE A 114 -7.10 11.27 9.15
C PHE A 114 -5.86 11.71 9.95
N ILE A 115 -5.65 11.12 11.14
CA ILE A 115 -4.45 11.39 11.95
C ILE A 115 -3.18 11.01 11.18
N GLY A 116 -3.17 9.85 10.53
CA GLY A 116 -2.08 9.42 9.67
C GLY A 116 -1.81 10.43 8.55
N PHE A 117 -2.85 10.84 7.83
CA PHE A 117 -2.76 11.83 6.76
C PHE A 117 -2.13 13.15 7.25
N TYR A 118 -2.60 13.66 8.39
CA TYR A 118 -2.03 14.89 8.96
C TYR A 118 -0.60 14.71 9.43
N SER A 119 -0.23 13.55 9.97
CA SER A 119 1.17 13.28 10.34
C SER A 119 2.10 13.34 9.12
N HIS A 120 1.63 12.92 7.95
CA HIS A 120 2.38 13.04 6.70
C HIS A 120 2.58 14.50 6.31
N VAL A 121 1.49 15.25 6.18
CA VAL A 121 1.53 16.67 5.77
C VAL A 121 2.36 17.50 6.75
N PHE A 122 2.23 17.20 8.05
CA PHE A 122 3.00 17.85 9.10
C PHE A 122 4.50 17.65 8.91
N LEU A 123 4.98 16.42 8.70
CA LEU A 123 6.41 16.15 8.46
C LEU A 123 6.89 16.78 7.16
N ASP A 124 6.05 16.81 6.14
CA ASP A 124 6.38 17.44 4.87
C ASP A 124 6.60 18.94 5.00
N HIS A 125 5.88 19.62 5.90
CA HIS A 125 6.10 21.04 6.19
C HIS A 125 7.45 21.35 6.85
N PHE A 126 8.12 20.36 7.44
CA PHE A 126 9.48 20.49 7.99
C PHE A 126 10.59 20.09 7.01
N THR A 127 10.24 19.36 5.95
CA THR A 127 11.23 18.60 5.17
C THR A 127 11.24 18.94 3.67
N HIS A 128 10.45 19.91 3.23
CA HIS A 128 10.46 20.39 1.85
C HIS A 128 10.71 21.89 1.80
N SER A 129 11.37 22.35 0.75
CA SER A 129 11.71 23.76 0.53
C SER A 129 10.50 24.69 0.62
N SER A 130 9.35 24.27 0.12
CA SER A 130 8.08 25.01 0.18
C SER A 130 7.25 24.73 1.45
N GLY A 131 7.81 24.04 2.44
CA GLY A 131 7.12 23.64 3.66
C GLY A 131 6.83 24.81 4.58
N TYR A 132 5.67 24.81 5.24
CA TYR A 132 5.22 25.91 6.10
C TYR A 132 6.26 26.31 7.17
N PHE A 133 6.89 25.32 7.82
CA PHE A 133 7.90 25.56 8.87
C PHE A 133 9.25 25.90 8.28
N VAL A 134 9.64 25.28 7.16
CA VAL A 134 10.88 25.62 6.45
C VAL A 134 10.90 27.10 6.07
N LEU A 135 9.77 27.65 5.60
CA LEU A 135 9.65 29.06 5.24
C LEU A 135 9.67 30.03 6.44
N ARG A 136 9.50 29.57 7.68
CA ARG A 136 9.35 30.42 8.88
C ARG A 136 10.44 30.23 9.93
N LEU A 137 11.14 29.11 9.91
CA LEU A 137 12.22 28.80 10.84
C LEU A 137 13.54 28.89 10.09
N PRO A 138 14.33 29.99 10.23
CA PRO A 138 15.55 30.20 9.45
C PRO A 138 16.57 29.06 9.58
N VAL A 139 16.61 28.40 10.74
CA VAL A 139 17.47 27.22 10.98
C VAL A 139 17.21 26.07 10.02
N LEU A 140 15.99 25.90 9.50
CA LEU A 140 15.69 24.84 8.53
C LEU A 140 16.25 25.14 7.14
N GLN A 141 16.45 26.43 6.82
CA GLN A 141 17.06 26.88 5.57
C GLN A 141 18.58 27.10 5.69
N SER A 142 19.15 27.01 6.89
CA SER A 142 20.60 27.12 7.01
C SER A 142 21.28 25.93 6.37
N MET A 143 22.48 26.16 5.83
CA MET A 143 23.31 25.10 5.29
C MET A 143 24.24 24.55 6.37
N ILE A 144 24.22 23.23 6.55
CA ILE A 144 25.14 22.50 7.42
C ILE A 144 25.67 21.33 6.59
N PHE A 145 26.98 21.05 6.66
CA PHE A 145 27.61 19.99 5.86
C PHE A 145 27.35 20.09 4.33
N GLY A 146 27.16 21.31 3.82
CA GLY A 146 26.95 21.56 2.39
C GLY A 146 25.52 21.35 1.88
N ASP A 147 24.55 21.14 2.77
CA ASP A 147 23.14 20.95 2.39
C ASP A 147 22.20 21.66 3.38
N HIS A 148 20.96 21.92 2.96
CA HIS A 148 19.98 22.59 3.82
C HIS A 148 19.51 21.64 4.93
N VAL A 149 19.34 22.16 6.14
CA VAL A 149 18.88 21.38 7.29
C VAL A 149 17.55 20.66 7.02
N TYR A 150 16.60 21.30 6.32
CA TYR A 150 15.34 20.65 5.97
C TYR A 150 15.54 19.41 5.08
N HIS A 151 16.51 19.43 4.17
CA HIS A 151 16.79 18.34 3.24
C HIS A 151 17.55 17.21 3.93
N ILE A 152 18.51 17.54 4.80
CA ILE A 152 19.15 16.56 5.70
C ILE A 152 18.11 15.87 6.57
N LEU A 153 17.16 16.63 7.15
CA LEU A 153 16.05 16.09 7.92
C LEU A 153 15.17 15.20 7.05
N GLN A 154 14.86 15.62 5.83
CA GLN A 154 14.08 14.86 4.85
C GLN A 154 14.69 13.47 4.60
N LEU A 155 16.00 13.40 4.35
CA LEU A 155 16.73 12.14 4.12
C LEU A 155 16.85 11.30 5.39
N SER A 156 17.21 11.92 6.52
CA SER A 156 17.41 11.23 7.79
C SER A 156 16.12 10.58 8.29
N LEU A 157 15.00 11.31 8.25
CA LEU A 157 13.70 10.77 8.64
C LEU A 157 13.21 9.69 7.67
N SER A 158 13.55 9.78 6.38
CA SER A 158 13.30 8.69 5.43
C SER A 158 14.06 7.42 5.81
N VAL A 159 15.36 7.51 6.08
CA VAL A 159 16.18 6.35 6.49
C VAL A 159 15.64 5.73 7.78
N LEU A 160 15.41 6.56 8.81
CA LEU A 160 14.85 6.09 10.08
C LEU A 160 13.49 5.45 9.91
N GLY A 161 12.60 6.09 9.14
CA GLY A 161 11.24 5.65 8.87
C GLY A 161 11.15 4.29 8.18
N ALA A 162 12.16 3.94 7.37
CA ALA A 162 12.24 2.60 6.76
C ALA A 162 12.95 1.59 7.66
N PHE A 163 14.06 2.01 8.28
CA PHE A 163 14.94 1.11 9.02
C PHE A 163 14.34 0.62 10.33
N VAL A 164 13.68 1.50 11.11
CA VAL A 164 13.12 1.13 12.41
C VAL A 164 11.98 0.10 12.29
N PRO A 165 10.97 0.26 11.39
CA PRO A 165 9.98 -0.80 11.16
C PRO A 165 10.60 -2.10 10.63
N GLY A 166 11.62 -2.01 9.78
CA GLY A 166 12.37 -3.17 9.28
C GLY A 166 13.06 -3.96 10.39
N LEU A 167 13.76 -3.27 11.29
CA LEU A 167 14.38 -3.88 12.48
C LEU A 167 13.34 -4.47 13.41
N TYR A 168 12.24 -3.76 13.66
CA TYR A 168 11.15 -4.27 14.50
C TYR A 168 10.52 -5.53 13.90
N PHE A 169 10.32 -5.58 12.58
CA PHE A 169 9.84 -6.77 11.88
C PHE A 169 10.82 -7.94 12.02
N MET A 170 12.13 -7.69 11.80
CA MET A 170 13.17 -8.69 11.94
C MET A 170 13.24 -9.24 13.38
N TYR A 171 13.24 -8.35 14.37
CA TYR A 171 13.19 -8.72 15.79
C TYR A 171 11.97 -9.58 16.12
N SER A 172 10.80 -9.18 15.63
CA SER A 172 9.53 -9.92 15.82
C SER A 172 9.60 -11.31 15.20
N TYR A 173 10.15 -11.42 13.99
CA TYR A 173 10.36 -12.70 13.30
C TYR A 173 11.33 -13.60 14.07
N LEU A 174 12.50 -13.09 14.48
CA LEU A 174 13.50 -13.87 15.21
C LEU A 174 12.98 -14.35 16.56
N ASN A 175 12.24 -13.51 17.29
CA ASN A 175 11.63 -13.89 18.55
C ASN A 175 10.54 -14.96 18.39
N TRP A 176 9.71 -14.84 17.36
CA TRP A 176 8.75 -15.88 17.01
C TRP A 176 9.48 -17.16 16.60
N TYR A 177 10.53 -17.08 15.79
CA TYR A 177 11.28 -18.22 15.27
C TYR A 177 11.96 -19.02 16.38
N LYS A 178 12.46 -18.36 17.45
CA LYS A 178 13.01 -19.01 18.65
C LYS A 178 11.95 -19.79 19.44
N LYS A 179 10.72 -19.26 19.49
CA LYS A 179 9.59 -19.83 20.25
C LYS A 179 8.74 -20.81 19.44
N ARG A 180 9.03 -21.00 18.15
CA ARG A 180 8.17 -21.80 17.27
C ARG A 180 8.24 -23.28 17.64
N ASP A 181 7.08 -23.91 17.65
CA ASP A 181 6.98 -25.35 17.75
C ASP A 181 7.47 -25.98 16.43
N ARG A 182 8.59 -26.70 16.50
CA ARG A 182 9.21 -27.36 15.34
C ARG A 182 8.41 -28.57 14.86
N ASN A 183 7.53 -29.12 15.70
CA ASN A 183 6.77 -30.34 15.40
C ASN A 183 5.46 -30.05 14.66
N LYS A 184 4.98 -28.79 14.64
CA LYS A 184 3.79 -28.39 13.87
C LYS A 184 4.06 -28.33 12.37
N LYS A 185 3.85 -29.45 11.69
CA LYS A 185 3.81 -29.50 10.22
C LYS A 185 2.59 -28.73 9.72
N HIS A 186 2.82 -27.64 9.01
CA HIS A 186 1.77 -26.98 8.23
C HIS A 186 1.90 -27.40 6.77
N ASN A 187 0.87 -28.06 6.25
CA ASN A 187 0.78 -28.41 4.83
C ASN A 187 0.30 -27.19 4.03
N TYR A 188 1.21 -26.24 3.79
CA TYR A 188 0.98 -25.22 2.76
C TYR A 188 1.32 -25.85 1.40
N SER A 189 0.26 -26.00 0.60
CA SER A 189 0.23 -26.73 -0.68
C SER A 189 1.21 -26.21 -1.74
N ARG A 190 1.61 -27.13 -2.61
CA ARG A 190 2.37 -26.94 -3.86
C ARG A 190 1.72 -25.86 -4.72
N GLY A 191 2.53 -24.92 -5.20
CA GLY A 191 2.06 -23.81 -6.05
C GLY A 191 2.90 -22.54 -5.94
N PHE A 192 3.82 -22.46 -4.96
CA PHE A 192 4.73 -21.31 -4.76
C PHE A 192 5.34 -20.79 -6.07
N TYR A 193 6.01 -21.64 -6.84
CA TYR A 193 6.67 -21.23 -8.09
C TYR A 193 5.67 -20.73 -9.14
N LEU A 194 4.49 -21.35 -9.25
CA LEU A 194 3.46 -20.92 -10.19
C LEU A 194 2.87 -19.56 -9.77
N GLN A 195 2.64 -19.35 -8.48
CA GLN A 195 2.13 -18.10 -7.94
C GLN A 195 3.12 -16.96 -8.14
N TRP A 196 4.41 -17.17 -7.82
CA TRP A 196 5.44 -16.16 -8.07
C TRP A 196 5.69 -15.94 -9.56
N GLY A 197 5.67 -17.00 -10.38
CA GLY A 197 5.74 -16.88 -11.82
C GLY A 197 4.61 -16.00 -12.37
N LEU A 198 3.38 -16.19 -11.89
CA LEU A 198 2.24 -15.35 -12.25
C LEU A 198 2.39 -13.91 -11.75
N ALA A 199 2.78 -13.71 -10.50
CA ALA A 199 2.97 -12.38 -9.91
C ALA A 199 4.02 -11.59 -10.70
N ILE A 200 5.19 -12.20 -10.94
CA ILE A 200 6.30 -11.61 -11.71
C ILE A 200 5.85 -11.32 -13.15
N SER A 201 5.11 -12.23 -13.79
CA SER A 201 4.61 -12.01 -15.16
C SER A 201 3.67 -10.82 -15.23
N ILE A 202 2.71 -10.69 -14.31
CA ILE A 202 1.79 -9.55 -14.25
C ILE A 202 2.57 -8.25 -13.98
N THR A 203 3.51 -8.28 -13.03
CA THR A 203 4.39 -7.14 -12.74
C THR A 203 5.18 -6.70 -13.96
N PHE A 204 5.77 -7.64 -14.69
CA PHE A 204 6.55 -7.37 -15.89
C PHE A 204 5.68 -6.77 -16.99
N VAL A 205 4.51 -7.35 -17.28
CA VAL A 205 3.59 -6.85 -18.31
C VAL A 205 3.11 -5.43 -17.99
N LEU A 206 2.71 -5.16 -16.75
CA LEU A 206 2.25 -3.82 -16.35
C LEU A 206 3.39 -2.80 -16.39
N PHE A 207 4.58 -3.17 -15.92
CA PHE A 207 5.73 -2.28 -15.96
C PHE A 207 6.18 -1.98 -17.40
N LEU A 208 6.27 -3.00 -18.25
CA LEU A 208 6.61 -2.84 -19.65
C LEU A 208 5.59 -1.98 -20.38
N GLY A 209 4.29 -2.22 -20.15
CA GLY A 209 3.22 -1.36 -20.67
C GLY A 209 3.42 0.10 -20.26
N LYS A 210 3.69 0.36 -18.97
CA LYS A 210 3.96 1.72 -18.49
C LYS A 210 5.16 2.36 -19.17
N LEU A 211 6.25 1.62 -19.41
CA LEU A 211 7.42 2.14 -20.11
C LEU A 211 7.09 2.48 -21.58
N LEU A 212 6.36 1.63 -22.29
CA LEU A 212 6.00 1.86 -23.69
C LEU A 212 5.11 3.10 -23.88
N PHE A 213 4.19 3.37 -22.92
CA PHE A 213 3.27 4.50 -23.00
C PHE A 213 3.79 5.80 -22.35
N SER A 214 4.88 5.78 -21.56
CA SER A 214 5.34 6.99 -20.87
C SER A 214 6.17 7.93 -21.73
N GLY A 215 6.83 7.43 -22.78
CA GLY A 215 7.75 8.18 -23.65
C GLY A 215 9.03 8.70 -22.96
N ASN A 216 9.05 8.78 -21.63
CA ASN A 216 10.14 9.34 -20.81
C ASN A 216 10.92 8.25 -20.08
N PHE A 217 11.68 7.47 -20.85
CA PHE A 217 12.50 6.37 -20.34
C PHE A 217 13.59 6.80 -19.35
N PHE A 218 14.00 8.07 -19.31
CA PHE A 218 15.11 8.53 -18.47
C PHE A 218 14.67 9.14 -17.13
N SER A 219 13.38 9.17 -16.81
CA SER A 219 12.93 9.66 -15.50
C SER A 219 13.23 8.64 -14.41
N ILE A 220 14.24 8.93 -13.57
CA ILE A 220 14.63 8.09 -12.41
C ILE A 220 13.41 7.70 -11.57
N SER A 221 12.48 8.63 -11.38
CA SER A 221 11.32 8.40 -10.55
C SER A 221 10.32 7.41 -11.16
N ILE A 222 10.25 7.27 -12.50
CA ILE A 222 9.46 6.21 -13.15
C ILE A 222 10.07 4.85 -12.81
N TRP A 223 11.41 4.75 -12.83
CA TRP A 223 12.14 3.52 -12.48
C TRP A 223 12.05 3.13 -11.00
N VAL A 224 11.60 4.04 -10.15
CA VAL A 224 11.31 3.74 -8.74
C VAL A 224 9.84 3.38 -8.54
N VAL A 225 8.93 4.26 -8.96
CA VAL A 225 7.51 4.14 -8.60
C VAL A 225 6.79 3.07 -9.43
N ALA A 226 7.02 3.01 -10.75
CA ALA A 226 6.30 2.10 -11.62
C ALA A 226 6.58 0.61 -11.31
N PRO A 227 7.83 0.16 -11.09
CA PRO A 227 8.09 -1.21 -10.68
C PRO A 227 7.44 -1.58 -9.35
N ILE A 228 7.45 -0.66 -8.37
CA ILE A 228 6.85 -0.90 -7.05
C ILE A 228 5.33 -1.07 -7.18
N THR A 229 4.64 -0.17 -7.90
CA THR A 229 3.20 -0.33 -8.15
C THR A 229 2.90 -1.62 -8.90
N SER A 230 3.64 -1.92 -9.97
CA SER A 230 3.48 -3.16 -10.74
C SER A 230 3.69 -4.41 -9.88
N ALA A 231 4.63 -4.38 -8.93
CA ALA A 231 4.85 -5.45 -7.96
C ALA A 231 3.66 -5.62 -7.02
N PHE A 232 3.12 -4.52 -6.48
CA PHE A 232 1.93 -4.57 -5.62
C PHE A 232 0.70 -5.09 -6.38
N VAL A 233 0.47 -4.66 -7.62
CA VAL A 233 -0.63 -5.17 -8.45
C VAL A 233 -0.44 -6.65 -8.79
N GLY A 234 0.78 -7.06 -9.17
CA GLY A 234 1.09 -8.47 -9.47
C GLY A 234 0.86 -9.39 -8.27
N LEU A 235 1.31 -8.98 -7.09
CA LEU A 235 1.05 -9.68 -5.82
C LEU A 235 -0.44 -9.73 -5.50
N TYR A 236 -1.13 -8.60 -5.62
CA TYR A 236 -2.56 -8.48 -5.32
C TYR A 236 -3.41 -9.38 -6.23
N VAL A 237 -3.21 -9.31 -7.55
CA VAL A 237 -3.98 -10.11 -8.52
C VAL A 237 -3.72 -11.59 -8.32
N THR A 238 -2.46 -11.98 -8.07
CA THR A 238 -2.11 -13.38 -7.80
C THR A 238 -2.77 -13.89 -6.52
N ALA A 239 -2.71 -13.11 -5.43
CA ALA A 239 -3.37 -13.43 -4.17
C ALA A 239 -4.90 -13.53 -4.35
N MET A 240 -5.50 -12.61 -5.11
CA MET A 240 -6.93 -12.60 -5.42
C MET A 240 -7.35 -13.86 -6.19
N LEU A 241 -6.61 -14.24 -7.23
CA LEU A 241 -6.88 -15.45 -8.00
C LEU A 241 -6.73 -16.71 -7.15
N GLN A 242 -5.76 -16.74 -6.26
CA GLN A 242 -5.61 -17.83 -5.29
C GLN A 242 -6.82 -17.93 -4.36
N MET A 243 -7.28 -16.81 -3.78
CA MET A 243 -8.50 -16.78 -2.97
C MET A 243 -9.72 -17.24 -3.77
N ALA A 244 -9.85 -16.80 -5.02
CA ALA A 244 -10.93 -17.22 -5.91
C ALA A 244 -10.91 -18.74 -6.18
N VAL A 245 -9.73 -19.34 -6.37
CA VAL A 245 -9.59 -20.81 -6.51
C VAL A 245 -10.00 -21.53 -5.23
N GLN A 246 -9.54 -21.07 -4.07
CA GLN A 246 -9.88 -21.66 -2.76
C GLN A 246 -11.38 -21.57 -2.46
N SER A 247 -12.02 -20.47 -2.84
CA SER A 247 -13.47 -20.24 -2.68
C SER A 247 -14.34 -20.87 -3.79
N ARG A 248 -13.75 -21.60 -4.75
CA ARG A 248 -14.43 -22.15 -5.94
C ARG A 248 -15.11 -21.11 -6.84
N GLN A 249 -14.58 -19.88 -6.86
CA GLN A 249 -15.08 -18.73 -7.63
C GLN A 249 -14.10 -18.30 -8.74
N LYS A 250 -13.36 -19.25 -9.34
CA LYS A 250 -12.29 -18.97 -10.32
C LYS A 250 -12.71 -18.03 -11.46
N ARG A 251 -13.90 -18.27 -12.07
CA ARG A 251 -14.43 -17.44 -13.17
C ARG A 251 -14.57 -15.97 -12.75
N LEU A 252 -15.16 -15.75 -11.57
CA LEU A 252 -15.34 -14.41 -11.02
C LEU A 252 -13.99 -13.74 -10.71
N GLY A 253 -13.03 -14.50 -10.19
CA GLY A 253 -11.66 -14.00 -9.97
C GLY A 253 -10.98 -13.52 -11.25
N ILE A 254 -11.12 -14.27 -12.35
CA ILE A 254 -10.58 -13.88 -13.66
C ILE A 254 -11.28 -12.62 -14.17
N LEU A 255 -12.61 -12.52 -14.05
CA LEU A 255 -13.36 -11.33 -14.44
C LEU A 255 -12.90 -10.08 -13.67
N TYR A 256 -12.68 -10.17 -12.35
CA TYR A 256 -12.14 -9.05 -11.57
C TYR A 256 -10.72 -8.66 -12.01
N ALA A 257 -9.87 -9.63 -12.35
CA ALA A 257 -8.51 -9.34 -12.82
C ALA A 257 -8.54 -8.59 -14.16
N LEU A 258 -9.39 -9.02 -15.09
CA LEU A 258 -9.60 -8.34 -16.37
C LEU A 258 -10.20 -6.95 -16.18
N LEU A 259 -11.23 -6.82 -15.33
CA LEU A 259 -11.86 -5.54 -15.03
C LEU A 259 -10.85 -4.54 -14.45
N LEU A 260 -10.00 -4.97 -13.51
CA LEU A 260 -8.95 -4.14 -12.94
C LEU A 260 -7.97 -3.65 -14.02
N LEU A 261 -7.54 -4.56 -14.91
CA LEU A 261 -6.65 -4.21 -16.02
C LEU A 261 -7.30 -3.21 -16.98
N VAL A 262 -8.57 -3.43 -17.34
CA VAL A 262 -9.34 -2.52 -18.20
C VAL A 262 -9.46 -1.13 -17.57
N ILE A 263 -9.69 -1.03 -16.26
CA ILE A 263 -9.75 0.27 -15.57
C ILE A 263 -8.39 0.98 -15.59
N ILE A 264 -7.31 0.26 -15.28
CA ILE A 264 -5.95 0.83 -15.27
C ILE A 264 -5.54 1.31 -16.67
N VAL A 265 -5.72 0.46 -17.68
CA VAL A 265 -5.35 0.77 -19.08
C VAL A 265 -6.30 1.81 -19.67
N GLY A 266 -7.61 1.66 -19.44
CA GLY A 266 -8.64 2.57 -19.96
C GLY A 266 -8.46 4.00 -19.49
N TYR A 267 -8.12 4.20 -18.21
CA TYR A 267 -7.75 5.53 -17.71
C TYR A 267 -6.54 6.11 -18.45
N LYS A 268 -5.49 5.31 -18.67
CA LYS A 268 -4.30 5.77 -19.40
C LYS A 268 -4.60 6.11 -20.86
N LEU A 269 -5.39 5.30 -21.56
CA LEU A 269 -5.78 5.56 -22.94
C LEU A 269 -6.64 6.82 -23.06
N PHE A 270 -7.57 7.04 -22.13
CA PHE A 270 -8.41 8.23 -22.10
C PHE A 270 -7.59 9.53 -21.94
N PHE A 271 -6.60 9.52 -21.03
CA PHE A 271 -5.73 10.68 -20.79
C PHE A 271 -4.57 10.84 -21.76
N TYR A 272 -4.26 9.82 -22.56
CA TYR A 272 -3.31 9.99 -23.66
C TYR A 272 -3.84 10.99 -24.70
N GLN A 273 -5.17 11.14 -24.81
CA GLN A 273 -5.84 11.99 -25.79
C GLN A 273 -6.48 13.25 -25.19
N SER A 274 -6.47 13.41 -23.87
CA SER A 274 -7.22 14.45 -23.16
C SER A 274 -6.35 15.19 -22.14
N GLU A 275 -6.64 16.48 -21.91
CA GLU A 275 -6.00 17.24 -20.84
C GLU A 275 -6.35 16.70 -19.45
N PHE A 276 -5.46 16.93 -18.48
CA PHE A 276 -5.66 16.50 -17.10
C PHE A 276 -6.90 17.18 -16.47
N SER A 277 -7.77 16.39 -15.85
CA SER A 277 -8.96 16.87 -15.13
C SER A 277 -9.03 16.26 -13.73
N ILE A 278 -9.12 17.11 -12.71
CA ILE A 278 -9.25 16.71 -11.31
C ILE A 278 -10.53 15.88 -11.11
N THR A 279 -11.64 16.27 -11.73
CA THR A 279 -12.92 15.55 -11.60
C THR A 279 -12.80 14.12 -12.10
N VAL A 280 -12.23 13.93 -13.28
CA VAL A 280 -12.04 12.59 -13.86
C VAL A 280 -11.02 11.79 -13.03
N TRP A 281 -9.98 12.43 -12.49
CA TRP A 281 -9.02 11.79 -11.58
C TRP A 281 -9.66 11.26 -10.30
N VAL A 282 -10.55 12.06 -9.69
CA VAL A 282 -11.36 11.64 -8.53
C VAL A 282 -12.24 10.47 -8.91
N VAL A 283 -13.00 10.56 -10.02
CA VAL A 283 -13.87 9.45 -10.48
C VAL A 283 -13.07 8.16 -10.66
N TYR A 284 -11.88 8.25 -11.26
CA TYR A 284 -10.99 7.11 -11.41
C TYR A 284 -10.57 6.48 -10.06
N HIS A 285 -10.23 7.29 -9.06
CA HIS A 285 -9.89 6.79 -7.72
C HIS A 285 -11.05 6.02 -7.09
N TRP A 286 -12.27 6.54 -7.22
CA TRP A 286 -13.47 5.91 -6.68
C TRP A 286 -13.81 4.61 -7.41
N ILE A 287 -13.76 4.59 -8.74
CA ILE A 287 -14.00 3.37 -9.54
C ILE A 287 -12.97 2.29 -9.20
N LEU A 288 -11.67 2.65 -9.19
CA LEU A 288 -10.59 1.74 -8.83
C LEU A 288 -10.78 1.17 -7.42
N SER A 289 -11.10 2.03 -6.46
CA SER A 289 -11.34 1.66 -5.06
C SER A 289 -12.54 0.73 -4.91
N ALA A 290 -13.65 1.02 -5.60
CA ALA A 290 -14.86 0.21 -5.57
C ALA A 290 -14.61 -1.20 -6.11
N VAL A 291 -13.88 -1.34 -7.22
CA VAL A 291 -13.53 -2.64 -7.80
C VAL A 291 -12.60 -3.44 -6.89
N ILE A 292 -11.61 -2.79 -6.26
CA ILE A 292 -10.73 -3.43 -5.28
C ILE A 292 -11.55 -3.97 -4.10
N VAL A 293 -12.42 -3.14 -3.51
CA VAL A 293 -13.28 -3.57 -2.38
C VAL A 293 -14.22 -4.70 -2.81
N ALA A 294 -14.86 -4.59 -3.96
CA ALA A 294 -15.77 -5.62 -4.48
C ALA A 294 -15.08 -6.97 -4.71
N SER A 295 -13.81 -6.98 -5.15
CA SER A 295 -13.07 -8.22 -5.31
C SER A 295 -12.89 -9.00 -4.00
N THR A 296 -12.99 -8.34 -2.84
CA THR A 296 -12.88 -9.03 -1.54
C THR A 296 -14.03 -9.99 -1.24
N TYR A 297 -15.13 -9.95 -2.01
CA TYR A 297 -16.16 -10.98 -1.95
C TYR A 297 -15.62 -12.37 -2.34
N LEU A 298 -14.54 -12.45 -3.12
CA LEU A 298 -13.86 -13.71 -3.46
C LEU A 298 -13.26 -14.40 -2.24
N SER A 299 -12.94 -13.66 -1.16
CA SER A 299 -12.39 -14.23 0.07
C SER A 299 -13.47 -14.81 0.99
N ARG A 300 -14.75 -14.53 0.72
CA ARG A 300 -15.88 -15.16 1.43
C ARG A 300 -16.17 -16.47 0.73
N GLY A 301 -15.58 -17.56 1.24
CA GLY A 301 -16.01 -18.90 0.83
C GLY A 301 -17.53 -19.00 0.98
N ARG A 302 -18.21 -19.71 0.07
CA ARG A 302 -19.56 -20.18 0.37
C ARG A 302 -19.43 -20.98 1.67
N SER A 303 -19.90 -20.41 2.78
CA SER A 303 -20.15 -21.20 3.98
C SER A 303 -20.95 -22.39 3.51
N LYS A 304 -20.46 -23.61 3.73
CA LYS A 304 -21.31 -24.78 3.60
C LYS A 304 -22.46 -24.53 4.57
N SER A 305 -23.63 -24.16 4.05
CA SER A 305 -24.87 -24.51 4.72
C SER A 305 -24.95 -26.03 4.64
N ASN A 306 -24.39 -26.68 5.65
CA ASN A 306 -24.86 -28.00 6.04
C ASN A 306 -25.97 -27.78 7.05
#